data_AF-A0A956H9E9-F1
#
_entry.id   AF-A0A956H9E9-F1
#
_cell.length_a   1.000
_cell.length_b   1.000
_cell.length_c   1.000
_cell.angle_alpha   90.00
_cell.angle_beta   90.00
_cell.angle_gamma   90.00
#
_symmetry.space_group_name_H-M   'P 1'
#
loop_
_entity.id
_entity.type
_entity.pdbx_description
1 polymer ?
#
loop_
_entity_poly.entity_id
_entity_poly.type
_entity_poly.pdbx_seq_one_letter_code
_entity_poly.pdbx_strand_id
1 'polypeptide(L)' 'GYEKLGEREILSVCHNPYPCEFDQGIVASMARRFEPRALLEHVGDDCRRRGAESCSYLVRWGGDGH' A
#
# COMPACT_ATOMS: atom_id res chain seq x y z
N GLY A 1 -7.86 1.99 6.90
CA GLY A 1 -7.19 3.15 7.53
C GLY A 1 -5.76 3.24 7.05
N TYR A 2 -4.98 4.18 7.56
CA TYR A 2 -3.52 4.15 7.40
C TYR A 2 -2.83 4.48 8.71
N GLU A 3 -1.64 3.95 8.88
CA GLU A 3 -0.74 4.23 9.99
C GLU A 3 0.58 4.79 9.43
N LYS A 4 1.15 5.78 10.10
CA LYS A 4 2.45 6.34 9.73
C LYS A 4 3.54 5.58 10.48
N LEU A 5 4.42 4.90 9.74
CA LEU A 5 5.53 4.12 10.29
C LEU A 5 6.81 4.94 10.39
N GLY A 6 6.92 6.02 9.61
CA GLY A 6 8.06 6.95 9.63
C GLY A 6 7.79 8.18 8.80
N GLU A 7 8.79 9.05 8.63
CA GLU A 7 8.64 10.27 7.83
C GLU A 7 8.26 10.00 6.37
N ARG A 8 8.77 8.91 5.82
CA ARG A 8 8.60 8.50 4.42
C ARG A 8 7.97 7.11 4.27
N GLU A 9 7.21 6.67 5.27
CA GLU A 9 6.62 5.34 5.26
C GLU A 9 5.22 5.33 5.91
N ILE A 10 4.26 4.69 5.23
CA ILE A 10 2.93 4.39 5.80
C ILE A 10 2.54 2.93 5.56
N LEU A 11 1.75 2.39 6.48
CA LEU A 11 0.99 1.16 6.31
C LEU A 11 -0.46 1.50 6.01
N SER A 12 -0.96 1.11 4.85
CA SER A 12 -2.37 1.28 4.46
C SER A 12 -3.12 -0.04 4.60
N VAL A 13 -4.18 -0.06 5.41
CA VAL A 13 -5.01 -1.25 5.64
C VAL A 13 -6.37 -1.05 5.00
N CYS A 14 -6.73 -1.94 4.07
CA CYS A 14 -7.97 -1.88 3.29
C CYS A 14 -8.90 -3.02 3.68
N HIS A 15 -10.09 -2.67 4.19
CA HIS A 15 -11.17 -3.61 4.58
C HIS A 15 -12.36 -3.58 3.61
N ASN A 16 -12.17 -3.05 2.41
CA ASN A 16 -13.27 -2.87 1.45
C ASN A 16 -13.54 -4.18 0.68
N PRO A 17 -14.65 -4.30 -0.09
CA PRO A 17 -14.98 -5.54 -0.80
C PRO A 17 -14.29 -5.66 -2.18
N TYR A 18 -13.40 -4.74 -2.55
CA TYR A 18 -12.80 -4.73 -3.89
C TYR A 18 -11.69 -5.77 -4.06
N PRO A 19 -11.39 -6.23 -5.28
CA PRO A 19 -10.23 -7.08 -5.52
C PRO A 19 -8.93 -6.46 -4.98
N CYS A 20 -8.03 -7.29 -4.45
CA CYS A 20 -6.74 -6.85 -3.90
C CYS A 20 -5.93 -6.01 -4.91
N GLU A 21 -5.83 -6.48 -6.15
CA GLU A 21 -5.10 -5.78 -7.21
C GLU A 21 -5.69 -4.41 -7.55
N PHE A 22 -7.00 -4.23 -7.36
CA PHE A 22 -7.67 -2.97 -7.60
C PHE A 22 -7.26 -1.92 -6.56
N ASP A 23 -7.34 -2.27 -5.27
CA ASP A 23 -6.86 -1.40 -4.19
C ASP A 23 -5.36 -1.11 -4.34
N GLN A 24 -4.57 -2.13 -4.66
CA GLN A 24 -3.14 -1.98 -4.90
C GLN A 24 -2.87 -0.94 -6.00
N GLY A 25 -3.64 -0.97 -7.10
CA GLY A 25 -3.57 0.01 -8.17
C GLY A 25 -3.93 1.43 -7.73
N ILE A 26 -4.99 1.59 -6.93
CA ILE A 26 -5.40 2.90 -6.40
C ILE A 26 -4.31 3.46 -5.48
N VAL A 27 -3.85 2.70 -4.50
CA VAL A 27 -2.85 3.17 -3.52
C VAL A 27 -1.54 3.49 -4.22
N ALA A 28 -1.08 2.65 -5.16
CA ALA A 28 0.14 2.90 -5.93
C ALA A 28 0.02 4.16 -6.80
N SER A 29 -1.11 4.32 -7.50
CA SER A 29 -1.34 5.48 -8.38
C SER A 29 -1.40 6.78 -7.58
N MET A 30 -2.06 6.76 -6.41
CA MET A 30 -2.11 7.93 -5.52
C MET A 30 -0.72 8.27 -4.96
N ALA A 31 0.05 7.28 -4.49
CA ALA A 31 1.40 7.53 -3.99
C ALA A 31 2.31 8.12 -5.08
N ARG A 32 2.26 7.55 -6.29
CA ARG A 32 3.06 7.99 -7.45
C ARG A 32 2.67 9.36 -8.00
N ARG A 33 1.42 9.79 -7.76
CA ARG A 33 0.97 11.15 -8.11
C ARG A 33 1.75 12.23 -7.34
N PHE A 34 2.17 11.95 -6.10
CA PHE A 34 2.90 12.90 -5.27
C PHE A 34 4.43 12.71 -5.34
N GLU A 35 4.88 11.48 -5.51
CA GLU A 35 6.30 11.14 -5.68
C GLU A 35 6.40 10.00 -6.69
N PRO A 36 6.82 10.26 -7.94
CA PRO A 36 6.84 9.26 -9.01
C PRO A 36 7.61 7.99 -8.67
N ARG A 37 8.61 8.08 -7.78
CA ARG A 37 9.42 6.94 -7.33
C ARG A 37 8.86 6.20 -6.11
N ALA A 38 7.64 6.52 -5.69
CA ALA A 38 7.00 5.83 -4.57
C ALA A 38 6.90 4.32 -4.86
N LEU A 39 7.31 3.54 -3.86
CA LEU A 39 7.23 2.09 -3.87
C LEU A 39 6.02 1.65 -3.06
N LEU A 40 5.36 0.61 -3.56
CA LEU A 40 4.26 -0.04 -2.87
C LEU A 40 4.52 -1.53 -2.80
N GLU A 41 4.38 -2.09 -1.61
CA GLU A 41 4.53 -3.50 -1.32
C GLU A 41 3.27 -4.01 -0.65
N HIS A 42 2.71 -5.12 -1.12
CA HIS A 42 1.65 -5.81 -0.39
C HIS A 42 2.31 -6.65 0.71
N VAL A 43 2.06 -6.28 1.96
CA VAL A 43 2.69 -6.88 3.14
C VAL A 43 1.66 -7.55 4.05
N GLY A 44 2.14 -8.40 4.96
CA GLY A 44 1.32 -9.14 5.91
C GLY A 44 0.79 -10.44 5.35
N ASP A 45 0.34 -11.31 6.26
CA ASP A 45 -0.23 -12.62 5.92
C ASP A 45 -1.72 -12.53 5.53
N ASP A 46 -2.40 -11.48 6.01
CA ASP A 46 -3.79 -11.19 5.69
C ASP A 46 -3.91 -10.66 4.27
N CYS A 47 -4.55 -11.47 3.42
CA CYS A 47 -4.81 -11.12 2.03
C CYS A 47 -6.19 -11.63 1.60
N ARG A 48 -7.03 -10.75 1.06
CA ARG A 48 -8.37 -11.11 0.56
C ARG A 48 -8.35 -12.12 -0.57
N ARG A 49 -7.27 -12.21 -1.35
CA ARG A 49 -7.10 -13.30 -2.34
C ARG A 49 -6.97 -14.69 -1.70
N ARG A 50 -6.67 -14.75 -0.41
CA ARG A 50 -6.54 -15.96 0.40
C ARG A 50 -7.70 -16.14 1.39
N GLY A 51 -8.75 -15.33 1.28
CA GLY A 51 -9.93 -15.40 2.14
C GLY A 51 -9.85 -14.61 3.45
N ALA A 52 -8.86 -13.72 3.62
CA ALA A 52 -8.84 -12.79 4.76
C ALA A 52 -9.79 -11.60 4.54
N GLU A 53 -10.09 -10.85 5.60
CA GLU A 53 -11.01 -9.69 5.57
C GLU A 53 -10.33 -8.38 5.11
N SER A 54 -9.01 -8.37 5.00
CA SER A 54 -8.27 -7.15 4.64
C SER A 54 -6.97 -7.45 3.89
N CYS A 55 -6.39 -6.40 3.33
CA CYS A 55 -5.03 -6.40 2.79
C CYS A 55 -4.27 -5.20 3.36
N SER A 56 -2.96 -5.39 3.58
CA SER A 56 -2.06 -4.34 4.04
C SER A 56 -1.04 -3.96 2.96
N TYR A 57 -0.86 -2.66 2.75
CA TYR A 57 0.05 -2.13 1.75
C TYR A 57 1.04 -1.17 2.39
N LEU A 58 2.32 -1.48 2.26
CA LEU A 58 3.41 -0.63 2.72
C LEU A 58 3.79 0.33 1.60
N VAL A 59 3.70 1.62 1.86
CA VAL A 59 4.05 2.67 0.91
C VAL A 59 5.28 3.40 1.42
N ARG A 60 6.29 3.52 0.55
CA ARG A 60 7.55 4.20 0.84
C ARG A 60 7.81 5.29 -0.18
N TRP A 61 8.22 6.46 0.28
CA TRP A 61 8.58 7.60 -0.56
C TRP A 61 10.09 7.88 -0.49
N GLY A 62 10.64 8.42 -1.58
CA GLY A 62 12.00 8.94 -1.57
C GLY A 62 13.06 7.90 -1.20
N GLY A 63 12.95 6.68 -1.73
CA GLY A 63 14.11 5.80 -1.82
C GLY A 63 15.16 6.55 -2.61
N ASP A 64 16.26 6.91 -1.96
CA ASP A 64 17.39 7.54 -2.60
C ASP A 64 17.82 6.61 -3.74
N GLY A 65 17.50 7.03 -4.96
CA GLY A 65 17.99 6.38 -6.16
C GLY A 65 19.50 6.38 -6.08
N HIS A 66 20.07 5.18 -5.97
CA HIS A 66 21.33 4.91 -6.61
C HIS A 66 21.03 4.44 -8.04
#